data_AF-A0A807ZKA5-F1
#
_entry.id   AF-A0A807ZKA5-F1
#
_cell.length_a   1.000
_cell.length_b   1.000
_cell.length_c   1.000
_cell.angle_alpha   90.00
_cell.angle_beta   90.00
_cell.angle_gamma   90.00
#
_symmetry.space_group_name_H-M   'P 1'
#
loop_
_entity.id
_entity.type
_entity.pdbx_description
1 polymer ?
#
loop_
_entity_poly.entity_id
_entity_poly.type
_entity_poly.pdbx_seq_one_letter_code
_entity_poly.pdbx_strand_id
1 'polypeptide(L)'
;MSKHKFEAGQLVLARYNVGGGPKWSLQHFSHVNSGDYPFNTITGYSFSQCIPYTTETAHLIGTSDPYEPPKPPHEYKWGDKVEVNFYGDWGIALYIAPTTDREKHWCSTKKRPCHMTAFKISEIRPMEPSHD
;
A
#
# COMPACT_ATOMS: atom_id res chain seq x y z
N MET A 1 -2.67 7.04 11.01
CA MET A 1 -3.28 8.30 10.51
C MET A 1 -2.51 8.72 9.28
N SER A 2 -3.16 8.84 8.12
CA SER A 2 -2.46 9.25 6.90
C SER A 2 -1.89 10.66 7.07
N LYS A 3 -0.69 10.93 6.54
CA LYS A 3 -0.05 12.27 6.56
C LYS A 3 -0.69 13.23 5.54
N HIS A 4 -1.77 12.81 4.88
CA HIS A 4 -2.42 13.59 3.83
C HIS A 4 -3.13 14.80 4.43
N LYS A 5 -2.83 16.00 3.90
CA LYS A 5 -3.59 17.21 4.22
C LYS A 5 -4.79 17.28 3.29
N PHE A 6 -5.99 17.19 3.83
CA PHE A 6 -7.23 17.29 3.06
C PHE A 6 -7.62 18.76 2.86
N GLU A 7 -8.12 19.08 1.67
CA GLU A 7 -8.71 20.39 1.35
C GLU A 7 -10.23 20.34 1.42
N ALA A 8 -10.86 21.42 1.89
CA ALA A 8 -12.33 21.51 1.92
C ALA A 8 -12.89 21.38 0.50
N GLY A 9 -13.91 20.56 0.31
CA GLY A 9 -14.46 20.19 -0.99
C GLY A 9 -13.72 19.05 -1.70
N GLN A 10 -12.60 18.56 -1.17
CA GLN A 10 -11.91 17.41 -1.77
C GLN A 10 -12.77 16.16 -1.71
N LEU A 11 -12.84 15.42 -2.83
CA LEU A 11 -13.48 14.12 -2.89
C LEU A 11 -12.63 13.08 -2.14
N VAL A 12 -13.22 12.38 -1.19
CA VAL A 12 -12.56 11.44 -0.28
C VAL A 12 -13.40 10.17 -0.12
N LEU A 13 -12.75 9.09 0.30
CA LEU A 13 -13.43 7.90 0.81
C LEU A 13 -13.48 7.97 2.32
N ALA A 14 -14.68 7.86 2.88
CA ALA A 14 -14.91 7.92 4.31
C ALA A 14 -15.74 6.72 4.80
N ARG A 15 -15.45 6.26 6.02
CA ARG A 15 -16.22 5.21 6.68
C ARG A 15 -16.22 5.36 8.21
N TYR A 16 -17.26 4.79 8.82
CA TYR A 16 -17.31 4.60 10.28
C TYR A 16 -16.41 3.44 10.70
N ASN A 17 -16.10 3.34 11.99
CA ASN A 17 -15.37 2.22 12.57
C ASN A 17 -16.27 1.61 13.63
N VAL A 18 -17.33 0.92 13.18
CA VAL A 18 -18.22 0.18 14.07
C VAL A 18 -18.21 -1.27 13.61
N GLY A 19 -17.91 -2.19 14.53
CA GLY A 19 -17.85 -3.63 14.25
C GLY A 19 -19.14 -4.10 13.59
N GLY A 20 -19.02 -4.57 12.34
CA GLY A 20 -20.17 -4.95 11.50
C GLY A 20 -20.18 -4.35 10.08
N GLY A 21 -19.27 -3.42 9.77
CA GLY A 21 -18.91 -3.09 8.37
C GLY A 21 -19.66 -1.91 7.74
N PRO A 22 -19.48 -0.67 8.22
CA PRO A 22 -19.76 0.51 7.42
C PRO A 22 -18.85 0.51 6.18
N LYS A 23 -19.47 0.42 5.01
CA LYS A 23 -18.79 0.41 3.72
C LYS A 23 -18.12 1.75 3.46
N TRP A 24 -17.02 1.75 2.70
CA TRP A 24 -16.47 3.00 2.19
C TRP A 24 -17.48 3.70 1.29
N SER A 25 -17.64 5.00 1.51
CA SER A 25 -18.52 5.86 0.72
C SER A 25 -17.75 7.07 0.22
N LEU A 26 -18.12 7.56 -0.96
CA LEU A 26 -17.62 8.82 -1.50
C LEU A 26 -18.25 9.99 -0.75
N GLN A 27 -17.42 10.91 -0.30
CA GLN A 27 -17.84 12.11 0.41
C GLN A 27 -17.02 13.32 -0.04
N HIS A 28 -17.55 14.52 0.17
CA HIS A 28 -16.77 15.75 0.05
C HIS A 28 -16.29 16.17 1.43
N PHE A 29 -14.98 16.23 1.61
CA PHE A 29 -14.35 16.63 2.86
C PHE A 29 -14.71 18.09 3.22
N SER A 30 -14.85 18.39 4.50
CA SER A 30 -15.06 19.75 5.01
C SER A 30 -13.91 20.19 5.91
N HIS A 31 -13.78 19.58 7.09
CA HIS A 31 -12.75 19.93 8.06
C HIS A 31 -12.50 18.79 9.05
N VAL A 32 -11.39 18.88 9.79
CA VAL A 32 -11.09 17.99 10.92
C VAL A 32 -11.52 18.66 12.22
N ASN A 33 -12.18 17.90 13.10
CA ASN A 33 -12.46 18.30 14.47
C ASN A 33 -11.85 17.29 15.47
N SER A 34 -11.83 17.63 16.75
CA SER A 34 -11.43 16.71 17.83
C SER A 34 -12.61 15.80 18.21
N GLY A 35 -12.37 14.50 18.34
CA GLY A 35 -13.37 13.51 18.75
C GLY A 35 -13.17 12.14 18.10
N ASP A 36 -14.10 11.22 18.37
CA ASP A 36 -14.04 9.83 17.85
C ASP A 36 -14.29 9.74 16.33
N TYR A 37 -14.95 10.76 15.77
CA TYR A 37 -15.23 10.88 14.34
C TYR A 37 -14.68 12.22 13.82
N PRO A 38 -13.36 12.34 13.69
CA PRO A 38 -12.72 13.63 13.48
C PRO A 38 -12.94 14.19 12.06
N PHE A 39 -13.29 13.35 11.07
CA PHE A 39 -13.39 13.77 9.66
C PHE A 39 -14.82 14.17 9.30
N ASN A 40 -15.06 15.47 9.14
CA ASN A 40 -16.38 16.01 8.80
C ASN A 40 -16.51 16.24 7.30
N THR A 41 -17.70 15.98 6.77
CA THR A 41 -18.05 16.18 5.36
C THR A 41 -18.96 17.39 5.18
N ILE A 42 -19.05 17.90 3.95
CA ILE A 42 -19.92 19.03 3.61
C ILE A 42 -21.40 18.72 3.87
N THR A 43 -21.77 17.44 3.75
CA THR A 43 -23.13 16.93 4.01
C THR A 43 -23.49 16.86 5.50
N GLY A 44 -22.58 17.23 6.41
CA GLY A 44 -22.83 17.27 7.85
C GLY A 44 -22.60 15.93 8.57
N TYR A 45 -22.02 14.94 7.90
CA TYR A 45 -21.66 13.66 8.52
C TYR A 45 -20.21 13.67 9.02
N SER A 46 -19.96 12.96 10.11
CA SER A 46 -18.63 12.79 10.70
C SER A 46 -18.21 11.33 10.63
N PHE A 47 -16.95 11.07 10.25
CA PHE A 47 -16.41 9.73 10.04
C PHE A 47 -15.13 9.52 10.85
N SER A 48 -14.83 8.26 11.16
CA SER A 48 -13.65 7.85 11.91
C SER A 48 -12.43 7.62 11.02
N GLN A 49 -12.66 7.34 9.74
CA GLN A 49 -11.60 7.13 8.75
C GLN A 49 -11.92 7.92 7.48
N CYS A 50 -10.88 8.56 6.94
CA CYS A 50 -10.92 9.34 5.72
C CYS A 50 -9.61 9.14 4.96
N ILE A 51 -9.71 8.79 3.68
CA ILE A 51 -8.56 8.61 2.77
C ILE A 51 -8.84 9.35 1.45
N PRO A 52 -7.79 9.79 0.72
CA PRO A 52 -7.96 10.40 -0.59
C PRO A 52 -8.66 9.44 -1.55
N TYR A 53 -9.58 9.95 -2.37
CA TYR A 53 -10.11 9.16 -3.48
C TYR A 53 -9.16 9.25 -4.69
N THR A 54 -8.50 8.14 -4.99
CA THR A 54 -7.61 7.95 -6.16
C THR A 54 -7.98 6.67 -6.91
N THR A 55 -7.42 6.47 -8.10
CA THR A 55 -7.55 5.22 -8.88
C THR A 55 -7.14 3.98 -8.08
N GLU A 56 -6.12 4.10 -7.22
CA GLU A 56 -5.65 3.01 -6.37
C GLU A 56 -6.66 2.64 -5.28
N THR A 57 -7.41 3.61 -4.76
CA THR A 57 -8.40 3.39 -3.69
C THR A 57 -9.82 3.09 -4.19
N ALA A 58 -10.08 3.26 -5.48
CA ALA A 58 -11.43 3.18 -6.05
C ALA A 58 -12.11 1.83 -5.81
N HIS A 59 -11.33 0.74 -5.75
CA HIS A 59 -11.83 -0.61 -5.48
C HIS A 59 -12.47 -0.78 -4.09
N LEU A 60 -12.23 0.15 -3.15
CA LEU A 60 -12.78 0.09 -1.80
C LEU A 60 -14.24 0.54 -1.72
N ILE A 61 -14.75 1.27 -2.73
CA ILE A 61 -16.13 1.80 -2.71
C ILE A 61 -17.13 0.66 -2.49
N GLY A 62 -17.98 0.80 -1.48
CA GLY A 62 -19.00 -0.19 -1.18
C GLY A 62 -18.47 -1.47 -0.50
N THR A 63 -17.17 -1.56 -0.22
CA THR A 63 -16.56 -2.66 0.53
C THR A 63 -16.29 -2.25 1.98
N SER A 64 -16.13 -3.26 2.83
CA SER A 64 -15.67 -3.10 4.22
C SER A 64 -14.17 -3.33 4.37
N ASP A 65 -13.45 -3.54 3.26
CA ASP A 65 -12.05 -3.92 3.27
C ASP A 65 -11.21 -2.85 3.98
N PRO A 66 -10.22 -3.24 4.79
CA PRO A 66 -9.33 -2.26 5.39
C PRO A 66 -8.54 -1.53 4.30
N TYR A 67 -8.34 -0.23 4.49
CA TYR A 67 -7.37 0.50 3.67
C TYR A 67 -5.97 0.17 4.16
N GLU A 68 -5.16 -0.43 3.29
CA GLU A 68 -3.72 -0.56 3.47
C GLU A 68 -3.04 0.55 2.66
N PRO A 69 -2.29 1.48 3.30
CA PRO A 69 -1.50 2.45 2.57
C PRO A 69 -0.57 1.73 1.59
N PRO A 70 -0.43 2.21 0.34
CA PRO A 70 0.56 1.65 -0.56
C PRO A 70 1.91 1.69 0.15
N LYS A 71 2.54 0.53 0.30
CA LYS A 71 3.86 0.44 0.93
C LYS A 71 4.77 1.34 0.10
N PRO A 72 5.46 2.33 0.71
CA PRO A 72 6.37 3.18 -0.05
C PRO A 72 7.33 2.26 -0.82
N PRO A 73 7.64 2.58 -2.09
CA PRO A 73 8.48 1.72 -2.90
C PRO A 73 9.77 1.46 -2.12
N HIS A 74 9.97 0.19 -1.75
CA HIS A 74 11.17 -0.20 -1.03
C HIS A 74 12.34 0.03 -1.99
N GLU A 75 13.24 0.93 -1.63
CA GLU A 75 14.41 1.23 -2.44
C GLU A 75 15.45 0.13 -2.21
N TYR A 76 15.42 -0.88 -3.08
CA TYR A 76 16.36 -1.97 -3.03
C TYR A 76 17.78 -1.53 -3.40
N LYS A 77 18.75 -1.95 -2.60
CA LYS A 77 20.18 -1.76 -2.83
C LYS A 77 20.82 -3.08 -3.25
N TRP A 78 21.88 -2.97 -4.04
CA TRP A 78 22.68 -4.14 -4.41
C TRP A 78 23.11 -4.90 -3.15
N GLY A 79 22.86 -6.21 -3.14
CA GLY A 79 23.19 -7.10 -2.03
C GLY A 79 22.09 -7.25 -0.98
N ASP A 80 20.96 -6.53 -1.08
CA ASP A 80 19.84 -6.73 -0.15
C ASP A 80 19.31 -8.17 -0.25
N LYS A 81 19.09 -8.78 0.92
CA LYS A 81 18.41 -10.08 1.00
C LYS A 81 16.90 -9.85 0.82
N VAL A 82 16.34 -10.50 -0.20
CA VAL A 82 14.94 -10.37 -0.58
C VAL A 82 14.31 -11.75 -0.72
N GLU A 83 12.99 -11.81 -0.66
CA GLU A 83 12.25 -12.98 -1.14
C GLU A 83 11.68 -12.69 -2.53
N VAL A 84 11.86 -13.62 -3.45
CA VAL A 84 11.33 -13.55 -4.81
C VAL A 84 10.32 -14.67 -5.04
N ASN A 85 9.24 -14.36 -5.76
CA ASN A 85 8.26 -15.34 -6.17
C ASN A 85 8.71 -16.02 -7.47
N PHE A 86 8.94 -17.33 -7.41
CA PHE A 86 9.29 -18.15 -8.55
C PHE A 86 8.17 -19.14 -8.84
N TYR A 87 7.30 -18.81 -9.81
CA TYR A 87 6.15 -19.64 -10.21
C TYR A 87 5.21 -20.04 -9.05
N GLY A 88 4.98 -19.14 -8.10
CA GLY A 88 4.13 -19.37 -6.93
C GLY A 88 4.89 -19.70 -5.65
N ASP A 89 6.17 -20.09 -5.75
CA ASP A 89 7.01 -20.39 -4.59
C ASP A 89 7.91 -19.22 -4.23
N TRP A 90 7.78 -18.73 -3.00
CA TRP A 90 8.67 -17.70 -2.47
C TRP A 90 10.01 -18.31 -2.04
N GLY A 91 11.12 -17.67 -2.42
CA GLY A 91 12.47 -18.10 -2.07
C GLY A 91 13.46 -16.97 -1.91
N ILE A 92 14.52 -17.21 -1.14
CA ILE A 92 15.53 -16.20 -0.82
C ILE A 92 16.42 -15.92 -2.04
N ALA A 93 16.62 -14.64 -2.32
CA ALA A 93 17.51 -14.12 -3.33
C ALA A 93 18.30 -12.91 -2.82
N LEU A 94 19.33 -12.53 -3.59
CA LEU A 94 20.03 -11.27 -3.44
C LEU A 94 19.57 -10.32 -4.55
N TYR A 95 19.17 -9.12 -4.17
CA TYR A 95 18.88 -8.05 -5.12
C TYR A 95 20.17 -7.54 -5.76
N ILE A 96 20.15 -7.30 -7.08
CA ILE A 96 21.30 -6.77 -7.83
C ILE A 96 21.02 -5.35 -8.32
N ALA A 97 20.08 -5.17 -9.24
CA ALA A 97 19.81 -3.89 -9.90
C ALA A 97 18.47 -3.93 -10.68
N PRO A 98 17.84 -2.77 -11.00
CA PRO A 98 16.74 -2.73 -11.96
C PRO A 98 17.22 -3.09 -13.38
N THR A 99 16.30 -3.56 -14.23
CA THR A 99 16.51 -3.67 -15.68
C THR A 99 16.49 -2.27 -16.34
N THR A 100 16.94 -2.19 -17.59
CA THR A 100 17.01 -0.93 -18.35
C THR A 100 15.66 -0.23 -18.46
N ASP A 101 14.58 -0.99 -18.63
CA ASP A 101 13.19 -0.50 -18.70
C ASP A 101 12.56 -0.23 -17.32
N ARG A 102 13.25 -0.61 -16.23
CA ARG A 102 12.78 -0.53 -14.84
C ARG A 102 11.45 -1.25 -14.56
N GLU A 103 10.97 -2.08 -15.48
CA GLU A 103 9.77 -2.91 -15.24
C GLU A 103 10.11 -4.14 -14.38
N LYS A 104 11.38 -4.56 -14.42
CA LYS A 104 11.89 -5.71 -13.70
C LYS A 104 13.17 -5.37 -12.96
N HIS A 105 13.58 -6.28 -12.09
CA HIS A 105 14.79 -6.18 -11.30
C HIS A 105 15.52 -7.51 -11.30
N TRP A 106 16.83 -7.44 -11.48
CA TRP A 106 17.73 -8.57 -11.43
C TRP A 106 17.94 -9.04 -9.99
N CYS A 107 17.71 -10.33 -9.76
CA CYS A 107 18.02 -11.00 -8.52
C CYS A 107 18.85 -12.27 -8.78
N SER A 108 19.71 -12.63 -7.83
CA SER A 108 20.46 -13.89 -7.82
C SER A 108 19.87 -14.83 -6.78
N THR A 109 19.50 -16.04 -7.18
CA THR A 109 18.84 -17.03 -6.29
C THR A 109 19.83 -18.11 -5.86
N LYS A 110 19.73 -18.58 -4.61
CA LYS A 110 20.53 -19.74 -4.14
C LYS A 110 20.26 -21.02 -4.93
N LYS A 111 19.03 -21.19 -5.47
CA LYS A 111 18.65 -22.35 -6.28
C LYS A 111 19.43 -22.41 -7.60
N ARG A 112 19.92 -21.28 -8.12
CA ARG A 112 20.72 -21.18 -9.35
C ARG A 112 21.80 -20.10 -9.20
N PRO A 113 22.91 -20.39 -8.48
CA PRO A 113 23.89 -19.38 -8.08
C PRO A 113 24.62 -18.72 -9.26
N CYS A 114 24.65 -19.38 -10.42
CA CYS A 114 25.26 -18.86 -11.65
C CYS A 114 24.27 -18.16 -12.60
N HIS A 115 22.99 -18.04 -12.25
CA HIS A 115 21.98 -17.38 -13.09
C HIS A 115 21.37 -16.18 -12.38
N MET A 116 21.40 -15.05 -13.08
CA MET A 116 20.57 -13.89 -12.73
C MET A 116 19.21 -14.04 -13.41
N THR A 117 18.15 -13.77 -12.65
CA THR A 117 16.77 -13.79 -13.16
C THR A 117 16.13 -12.43 -12.90
N ALA A 118 15.43 -11.90 -13.89
CA ALA A 118 14.70 -10.65 -13.76
C ALA A 118 13.26 -10.93 -13.27
N PHE A 119 12.86 -10.29 -12.18
CA PHE A 119 11.54 -10.39 -11.57
C PHE A 119 10.81 -9.05 -11.63
N LYS A 120 9.49 -9.05 -11.73
CA LYS A 120 8.71 -7.82 -11.57
C LYS A 120 8.81 -7.34 -10.12
N ILE A 121 8.68 -6.04 -9.89
CA ILE A 121 8.71 -5.48 -8.53
C ILE A 121 7.66 -6.12 -7.59
N SER A 122 6.51 -6.52 -8.15
CA SER A 122 5.43 -7.22 -7.44
C SER A 122 5.80 -8.65 -7.01
N GLU A 123 6.85 -9.21 -7.58
CA GLU A 123 7.36 -10.56 -7.31
C GLU A 123 8.56 -10.52 -6.36
N ILE A 124 8.91 -9.35 -5.81
CA ILE A 124 10.03 -9.15 -4.90
C ILE A 124 9.50 -8.49 -3.64
N ARG A 125 9.88 -9.03 -2.47
CA ARG A 125 9.59 -8.40 -1.18
C ARG A 125 10.86 -8.33 -0.32
N PRO A 126 11.04 -7.26 0.47
CA PRO A 126 12.13 -7.21 1.44
C PRO A 126 11.95 -8.33 2.46
N MET A 127 13.05 -8.93 2.90
CA MET A 127 12.99 -9.76 4.10
C MET A 127 12.81 -8.83 5.31
N GLU A 128 11.84 -9.12 6.16
CA GLU A 128 11.76 -8.44 7.46
C GLU A 128 13.05 -8.75 8.24
N PRO A 129 13.67 -7.75 8.91
CA PRO A 129 14.82 -8.01 9.75
C PRO A 129 14.38 -9.02 10.83
N SER A 130 15.18 -10.08 11.04
CA SER A 130 14.95 -10.95 12.20
C SER A 130 15.06 -10.06 13.45
N HIS A 131 13.99 -10.02 14.24
CA HIS A 131 14.09 -9.62 15.62
C HIS A 131 14.79 -10.75 16.36
N ASP A 132 16.12 -10.80 16.25
CA ASP A 132 16.99 -11.55 17.16
C ASP A 132 17.32 -10.70 18.40
#